data_AF-A0A9D4II95-F1
#
_entry.id   AF-A0A9D4II95-F1
#
_cell.length_a   1.000
_cell.length_b   1.000
_cell.length_c   1.000
_cell.angle_alpha   90.00
_cell.angle_beta   90.00
_cell.angle_gamma   90.00
#
_symmetry.space_group_name_H-M   'P 1'
#
loop_
_entity.id
_entity.type
_entity.pdbx_description
1 polymer ?
#
loop_
_entity_poly.entity_id
_entity_poly.type
_entity_poly.pdbx_seq_one_letter_code
_entity_poly.pdbx_strand_id
1 'polypeptide(L)'
;MEIQNWRRELDTPIEQGGLGAPGVPGEGGKFTSRDQLIQVVTSIIYTCSVGHAAANFKQYDENAFPLNYPSLLLGNSPSNKTERSEKDIIQAIESSRHLEIMATVKILSERSTMAL
;
A
#
# COMPACT_ATOMS: atom_id res chain seq x y z
N MET A 1 6.35 -22.02 -24.19
CA MET A 1 6.23 -20.66 -24.77
C MET A 1 6.21 -19.68 -23.61
N GLU A 2 7.12 -18.71 -23.61
CA GLU A 2 7.46 -17.88 -22.44
C GLU A 2 6.25 -17.20 -21.80
N ILE A 3 5.38 -16.55 -22.59
CA ILE A 3 4.23 -15.81 -22.06
C ILE A 3 3.22 -16.67 -21.28
N GLN A 4 3.07 -17.94 -21.66
CA GLN A 4 2.17 -18.87 -20.97
C GLN A 4 2.79 -19.41 -19.68
N ASN A 5 4.12 -19.53 -19.64
CA ASN A 5 4.84 -19.87 -18.41
C ASN A 5 4.77 -18.70 -17.43
N TRP A 6 4.98 -17.48 -17.91
CA TRP A 6 4.84 -16.28 -17.08
C TRP A 6 3.44 -16.17 -16.47
N ARG A 7 2.36 -16.35 -17.26
CA ARG A 7 0.98 -16.38 -16.72
C ARG A 7 0.83 -17.43 -15.63
N ARG A 8 1.39 -18.63 -15.84
CA ARG A 8 1.34 -19.70 -14.84
C ARG A 8 2.04 -19.28 -13.56
N GLU A 9 3.25 -18.73 -13.64
CA GLU A 9 4.01 -18.25 -12.48
C GLU A 9 3.26 -17.17 -11.69
N LEU A 10 2.53 -16.28 -12.38
CA LEU A 10 1.71 -15.26 -11.70
C LEU A 10 0.62 -15.89 -10.82
N ASP A 11 -0.01 -16.96 -11.27
CA ASP A 11 -1.16 -17.61 -10.61
C ASP A 11 -0.74 -18.76 -9.67
N THR A 12 0.42 -19.38 -9.91
CA THR A 12 0.94 -20.46 -9.09
C THR A 12 1.09 -19.97 -7.64
N PRO A 13 0.57 -20.72 -6.64
CA PRO A 13 0.68 -20.34 -5.24
C PRO A 13 2.12 -20.12 -4.78
N ILE A 14 2.29 -19.26 -3.78
CA ILE A 14 3.61 -18.92 -3.22
C ILE A 14 4.31 -20.17 -2.67
N GLU A 15 3.56 -21.10 -2.08
CA GLU A 15 4.07 -22.37 -1.53
C GLU A 15 4.63 -23.29 -2.62
N GLN A 16 4.24 -23.07 -3.87
CA GLN A 16 4.70 -23.80 -5.05
C GLN A 16 5.74 -23.01 -5.86
N GLY A 17 6.21 -21.87 -5.32
CA GLY A 17 7.24 -21.03 -5.93
C GLY A 17 6.75 -20.02 -6.96
N GLY A 18 5.45 -19.76 -7.04
CA GLY A 18 4.89 -18.70 -7.88
C GLY A 18 4.60 -17.40 -7.12
N LEU A 19 3.89 -16.47 -7.77
CA LEU A 19 3.48 -15.19 -7.17
C LEU A 19 2.19 -15.30 -6.35
N GLY A 20 1.33 -16.28 -6.65
CA GLY A 20 0.03 -16.47 -5.98
C GLY A 20 -0.94 -15.31 -6.18
N ALA A 21 -0.84 -14.58 -7.30
CA ALA A 21 -1.73 -13.47 -7.58
C ALA A 21 -3.16 -13.98 -7.87
N PRO A 22 -4.17 -13.56 -7.10
CA PRO A 22 -5.53 -13.99 -7.34
C PRO A 22 -6.10 -13.35 -8.61
N GLY A 23 -6.89 -14.12 -9.37
CA GLY A 23 -7.69 -13.59 -10.47
C GLY A 23 -6.91 -13.24 -11.74
N VAL A 24 -5.74 -13.87 -11.97
CA VAL A 24 -4.98 -13.71 -13.22
C VAL A 24 -5.84 -14.20 -14.41
N PRO A 25 -6.22 -13.31 -15.36
CA PRO A 25 -7.01 -13.65 -16.54
C PRO A 25 -6.45 -14.83 -17.34
N GLY A 26 -7.36 -15.56 -18.01
CA GLY A 26 -7.02 -16.71 -18.84
C GLY A 26 -7.99 -17.89 -18.65
N GLU A 27 -8.23 -18.64 -19.72
CA GLU A 27 -9.05 -19.84 -19.68
C GLU A 27 -8.13 -21.07 -19.57
N GLY A 28 -8.47 -22.01 -18.67
CA GLY A 28 -7.65 -23.20 -18.47
C GLY A 28 -6.20 -22.92 -18.06
N GLY A 29 -5.96 -21.80 -17.37
CA GLY A 29 -4.64 -21.40 -16.90
C GLY A 29 -3.70 -20.86 -18.00
N LYS A 30 -4.26 -20.38 -19.11
CA LYS A 30 -3.53 -19.82 -20.25
C LYS A 30 -4.19 -18.54 -20.76
N PHE A 31 -3.39 -17.63 -21.28
CA PHE A 31 -3.94 -16.53 -22.08
C PHE A 31 -4.47 -17.08 -23.40
N THR A 32 -5.76 -16.87 -23.68
CA THR A 32 -6.45 -17.25 -24.91
C THR A 32 -6.74 -16.04 -25.81
N SER A 33 -6.64 -14.81 -25.28
CA SER A 33 -6.83 -13.58 -26.05
C SER A 33 -5.77 -12.52 -25.74
N ARG A 34 -5.61 -11.56 -26.66
CA ARG A 34 -4.76 -10.38 -26.46
C ARG A 34 -5.29 -9.49 -25.33
N ASP A 35 -6.61 -9.39 -25.19
CA ASP A 35 -7.23 -8.53 -24.18
C ASP A 35 -6.89 -8.97 -22.75
N GLN A 36 -6.82 -10.28 -22.51
CA GLN A 36 -6.37 -10.82 -21.22
C GLN A 36 -4.93 -10.41 -20.90
N LEU A 37 -4.04 -10.48 -21.88
CA LEU A 37 -2.65 -10.06 -21.71
C LEU A 37 -2.53 -8.55 -21.49
N ILE A 38 -3.25 -7.75 -22.28
CA ILE A 38 -3.30 -6.29 -22.14
C ILE A 38 -3.77 -5.92 -20.74
N GLN A 39 -4.82 -6.56 -20.23
CA GLN A 39 -5.34 -6.32 -18.89
C GLN A 39 -4.29 -6.58 -17.82
N VAL A 40 -3.59 -7.72 -17.86
CA VAL A 40 -2.55 -8.07 -16.87
C VAL A 40 -1.40 -7.07 -16.90
N VAL A 41 -0.86 -6.80 -18.08
CA VAL A 41 0.30 -5.90 -18.23
C VAL A 41 -0.08 -4.47 -17.82
N THR A 42 -1.29 -4.01 -18.18
CA THR A 42 -1.79 -2.69 -17.77
C THR A 42 -1.91 -2.60 -16.26
N SER A 43 -2.47 -3.61 -15.59
CA SER A 43 -2.59 -3.64 -14.13
C SER A 43 -1.22 -3.56 -13.44
N ILE A 44 -0.22 -4.31 -13.95
CA ILE A 44 1.14 -4.30 -13.40
C ILE A 44 1.78 -2.92 -13.59
N ILE A 45 1.76 -2.37 -14.81
CA ILE A 45 2.32 -1.04 -15.10
C ILE A 45 1.65 0.02 -14.23
N TYR A 46 0.32 0.02 -14.14
CA TYR A 46 -0.43 0.97 -13.35
C TYR A 46 -0.08 0.87 -11.86
N THR A 47 -0.06 -0.35 -11.30
CA THR A 47 0.23 -0.58 -9.87
C THR A 47 1.63 -0.12 -9.51
N CYS A 48 2.63 -0.51 -10.32
CA CYS A 48 4.03 -0.15 -10.10
C CYS A 48 4.35 1.32 -10.39
N SER A 49 3.45 2.08 -11.02
CA SER A 49 3.63 3.49 -11.34
C SER A 49 2.61 4.38 -10.61
N VAL A 50 1.45 4.59 -11.23
CA VAL A 50 0.40 5.49 -10.74
C VAL A 50 -0.11 5.07 -9.37
N GLY A 51 -0.41 3.78 -9.18
CA GLY A 51 -0.89 3.23 -7.91
C GLY A 51 0.10 3.47 -6.77
N HIS A 52 1.37 3.09 -6.97
CA HIS A 52 2.45 3.35 -6.01
C HIS A 52 2.62 4.85 -5.73
N ALA A 53 2.71 5.68 -6.77
CA ALA A 53 2.90 7.13 -6.64
C ALA A 53 1.76 7.80 -5.84
N ALA A 54 0.52 7.41 -6.10
CA ALA A 54 -0.66 7.94 -5.42
C ALA A 54 -0.69 7.57 -3.93
N ALA A 55 -0.32 6.33 -3.58
CA ALA A 55 -0.34 5.87 -2.18
C ALA A 55 0.87 6.36 -1.36
N ASN A 56 1.99 6.67 -2.01
CA ASN A 56 3.28 6.88 -1.35
C ASN A 56 3.69 8.36 -1.25
N PHE A 57 3.68 9.12 -2.36
CA PHE A 57 4.28 10.47 -2.37
C PHE A 57 3.51 11.54 -1.60
N LYS A 58 2.29 11.23 -1.14
CA LYS A 58 1.47 12.10 -0.30
C LYS A 58 1.53 11.74 1.18
N GLN A 59 2.27 10.69 1.55
CA GLN A 59 2.32 10.26 2.94
C GLN A 59 2.89 11.35 3.86
N TYR A 60 3.90 12.11 3.43
CA TYR A 60 4.41 13.21 4.25
C TYR A 60 3.39 14.36 4.38
N ASP A 61 2.78 14.78 3.26
CA ASP A 61 1.79 15.87 3.26
C ASP A 61 0.62 15.56 4.22
N GLU A 62 0.16 14.30 4.28
CA GLU A 62 -1.00 13.89 5.08
C GLU A 62 -0.64 13.46 6.52
N ASN A 63 0.50 12.79 6.70
CA ASN A 63 0.85 12.13 7.98
C ASN A 63 1.96 12.85 8.76
N ALA A 64 2.58 13.91 8.23
CA ALA A 64 3.62 14.65 8.96
C ALA A 64 3.05 15.42 10.16
N PHE A 65 1.74 15.67 10.20
CA PHE A 65 1.06 16.22 11.37
C PHE A 65 0.34 15.10 12.15
N PRO A 66 0.86 14.67 13.31
CA PRO A 66 0.35 13.49 14.01
C PRO A 66 -1.13 13.53 14.41
N LEU A 67 -1.70 14.73 14.62
CA LEU A 67 -3.11 14.88 14.95
C LEU A 67 -4.04 14.70 13.74
N ASN A 68 -3.55 14.87 12.52
CA ASN A 68 -4.36 14.68 11.30
C ASN A 68 -4.56 13.19 11.00
N TYR A 69 -3.49 12.40 11.12
CA TYR A 69 -3.52 10.97 10.82
C TYR A 69 -2.57 10.19 11.75
N PRO A 70 -2.99 9.91 13.00
CA PRO A 70 -2.14 9.23 13.97
C PRO A 70 -1.87 7.79 13.54
N SER A 71 -0.60 7.42 13.40
CA SER A 71 -0.20 6.04 13.06
C SER A 71 -0.41 5.05 14.23
N LEU A 72 -0.63 5.56 15.44
CA LEU A 72 -0.90 4.78 16.63
C LEU A 72 -1.85 5.55 17.53
N LEU A 73 -2.84 4.84 18.10
CA LEU A 73 -3.67 5.32 19.20
C LEU A 73 -3.40 4.46 20.43
N LEU A 74 -3.12 5.12 21.55
CA LEU A 74 -2.86 4.48 22.84
C LEU A 74 -4.14 4.41 23.67
N GLY A 75 -4.27 3.34 24.45
CA GLY A 75 -5.42 3.10 25.31
C GLY A 75 -6.62 2.50 24.56
N ASN A 76 -7.79 2.56 25.21
CA ASN A 76 -9.02 1.98 24.67
C ASN A 76 -9.86 3.04 23.98
N SER A 77 -10.57 2.63 22.93
CA SER A 77 -11.61 3.46 22.31
C SER A 77 -12.67 3.86 23.34
N PRO A 78 -13.18 5.10 23.30
CA PRO A 78 -14.28 5.52 24.18
C PRO A 78 -15.50 4.59 24.04
N SER A 79 -16.00 4.07 25.15
CA SER A 79 -17.16 3.15 25.20
C SER A 79 -18.48 3.84 25.53
N ASN A 80 -18.44 5.15 25.80
CA ASN A 80 -19.59 5.97 26.14
C ASN A 80 -19.37 7.42 25.69
N LYS A 81 -20.41 8.24 25.85
CA LYS A 81 -20.42 9.66 25.45
C LYS A 81 -20.00 10.60 26.59
N THR A 82 -19.33 10.10 27.63
CA THR A 82 -18.82 10.96 28.70
C THR A 82 -17.83 11.94 28.10
N GLU A 83 -17.94 13.21 28.52
CA GLU A 83 -17.07 14.29 28.06
C GLU A 83 -15.59 13.95 28.24
N ARG A 84 -14.77 14.33 27.26
CA ARG A 84 -13.32 14.14 27.26
C ARG A 84 -12.64 15.49 27.14
N SER A 85 -11.56 15.64 27.88
CA SER A 85 -10.70 16.80 27.82
C SER A 85 -9.71 16.71 26.67
N GLU A 86 -9.10 17.84 26.30
CA GLU A 86 -7.98 17.88 25.36
C GLU A 86 -6.82 16.97 25.81
N LYS A 87 -6.58 16.90 27.11
CA LYS A 87 -5.56 16.02 27.70
C LYS A 87 -5.82 14.53 27.39
N ASP A 88 -7.08 14.11 27.37
CA ASP A 88 -7.43 12.73 27.04
C ASP A 88 -7.12 12.40 25.58
N ILE A 89 -7.30 13.37 24.67
CA ILE A 89 -6.98 13.24 23.23
C ILE A 89 -5.46 13.20 23.04
N ILE A 90 -4.75 14.14 23.67
CA ILE A 90 -3.29 14.21 23.62
C ILE A 90 -2.69 12.90 24.14
N GLN A 91 -3.15 12.38 25.28
CA GLN A 91 -2.64 11.12 25.83
C GLN A 91 -2.90 9.91 24.91
N ALA A 92 -3.97 9.93 24.11
CA ALA A 92 -4.26 8.88 23.15
C ALA A 92 -3.36 8.93 21.91
N ILE A 93 -2.82 10.10 21.55
CA ILE A 93 -2.01 10.29 20.34
C ILE A 93 -0.51 10.41 20.68
N GLU A 94 -0.16 10.90 21.86
CA GLU A 94 1.22 11.13 22.30
C GLU A 94 2.03 9.84 22.32
N SER A 95 2.92 9.73 21.33
CA SER A 95 3.94 8.71 21.24
C SER A 95 5.32 9.35 21.19
N SER A 96 6.29 8.74 21.88
CA SER A 96 7.71 9.08 21.71
C SER A 96 8.22 8.85 20.29
N ARG A 97 7.45 8.16 19.44
CA ARG A 97 7.81 7.75 18.08
C ARG A 97 7.40 8.73 16.99
N HIS A 98 6.78 9.87 17.33
CA HIS A 98 6.30 10.82 16.32
C HIS A 98 7.38 11.28 15.35
N LEU A 99 8.57 11.61 15.87
CA LEU A 99 9.69 12.02 15.02
C LEU A 99 10.17 10.89 14.10
N GLU A 100 10.17 9.64 14.57
CA GLU A 100 10.52 8.47 13.75
C GLU A 100 9.51 8.25 12.62
N ILE A 101 8.21 8.36 12.94
CA ILE A 101 7.12 8.23 11.97
C ILE A 101 7.24 9.33 10.91
N MET A 102 7.39 10.59 11.33
CA MET A 102 7.57 11.73 10.43
C MET A 102 8.81 11.58 9.53
N ALA A 103 9.93 11.14 10.09
CA ALA A 103 11.14 10.85 9.32
C ALA A 103 10.91 9.73 8.29
N THR A 104 10.20 8.67 8.69
CA THR A 104 9.86 7.53 7.83
C THR A 104 8.98 7.97 6.67
N VAL A 105 7.86 8.65 6.93
CA VAL A 105 6.97 9.10 5.85
C VAL A 105 7.62 10.17 4.97
N LYS A 106 8.56 10.95 5.51
CA LYS A 106 9.38 11.86 4.70
C LYS A 106 10.24 11.09 3.70
N ILE A 107 11.03 10.14 4.19
CA ILE A 107 11.93 9.31 3.35
C ILE A 107 11.12 8.54 2.31
N LEU A 108 9.99 7.93 2.70
CA LEU A 108 9.14 7.20 1.77
C LEU A 108 8.53 8.13 0.72
N SER A 109 8.15 9.36 1.09
CA SER A 109 7.56 10.32 0.16
C SER A 109 8.56 11.00 -0.77
N GLU A 110 9.86 10.84 -0.54
CA GLU A 110 10.89 11.43 -1.40
C GLU A 110 10.77 10.89 -2.82
N ARG A 111 10.81 11.80 -3.79
CA ARG A 111 10.88 11.47 -5.21
C ARG A 111 12.35 11.29 -5.59
N SER A 112 13.01 10.30 -4.98
CA SER A 112 14.40 9.95 -5.25
C SER A 112 14.52 9.11 -6.53
N THR A 113 14.01 9.66 -7.62
CA THR A 113 14.40 9.22 -8.96
C THR A 113 15.02 10.42 -9.65
N MET A 114 16.34 10.37 -9.88
CA MET A 114 16.90 11.18 -10.95
C MET A 114 16.14 10.78 -12.21
N ALA A 115 15.35 11.71 -12.74
CA ALA A 115 14.82 11.57 -14.08
C ALA A 115 16.03 11.40 -15.01
N LEU A 116 16.16 10.22 -15.62
CA LEU A 116 17.01 10.03 -16.78
C LEU A 116 16.47 10.86 -17.95
#